data_AF-A0A967YTV7-F1
#
_entry.id   AF-A0A967YTV7-F1
#
_cell.length_a   1.000
_cell.length_b   1.000
_cell.length_c   1.000
_cell.angle_alpha   90.00
_cell.angle_beta   90.00
_cell.angle_gamma   90.00
#
_symmetry.space_group_name_H-M   'P 1'
#
loop_
_entity.id
_entity.type
_entity.pdbx_description
1 polymer ?
#
loop_
_entity_poly.entity_id
_entity_poly.type
_entity_poly.pdbx_seq_one_letter_code
_entity_poly.pdbx_strand_id
1 'polypeptide(L)'
;MDLRMRSEAAVKDVCEVMSVSPTDEQAKGVADVIEQTIIDAILETTRQSRAAAVQCCSADADMAHKISREIEQSSRALIANLSSLR
;
A
#
# COMPACT_ATOMS: atom_id res chain seq x y z
N MET A 1 3.97 -6.05 10.65
CA MET A 1 5.03 -5.89 9.64
C MET A 1 4.97 -4.44 9.21
N ASP A 2 6.04 -3.68 9.41
CA ASP A 2 6.05 -2.21 9.31
C ASP A 2 6.47 -1.76 7.88
N LEU A 3 5.77 -0.78 7.32
CA LEU A 3 6.05 -0.25 5.99
C LEU A 3 7.35 0.54 5.97
N ARG A 4 7.68 1.21 7.07
CA ARG A 4 8.91 1.96 7.21
C ARG A 4 10.14 1.05 7.15
N MET A 5 10.13 -0.06 7.89
CA MET A 5 11.19 -1.07 7.80
C MET A 5 11.34 -1.64 6.38
N ARG A 6 10.22 -1.85 5.67
CA ARG A 6 10.25 -2.33 4.28
C ARG A 6 10.76 -1.27 3.31
N SER A 7 10.38 -0.01 3.48
CA SER A 7 10.86 1.08 2.61
C SER A 7 12.33 1.35 2.86
N GLU A 8 12.81 1.32 4.09
CA GLU A 8 14.24 1.42 4.44
C GLU A 8 15.06 0.24 3.89
N ALA A 9 14.55 -0.99 3.97
CA ALA A 9 15.19 -2.15 3.34
C ALA A 9 15.25 -1.98 1.81
N ALA A 10 14.17 -1.52 1.19
CA ALA A 10 14.14 -1.27 -0.25
C ALA A 10 15.07 -0.12 -0.69
N VAL A 11 15.25 0.92 0.14
CA VAL A 11 16.26 1.96 -0.08
C VAL A 11 17.65 1.32 -0.16
N LYS A 12 17.97 0.43 0.79
CA LYS A 12 19.26 -0.26 0.81
C LYS A 12 19.48 -1.07 -0.48
N ASP A 13 18.48 -1.85 -0.88
CA ASP A 13 18.55 -2.67 -2.10
C ASP A 13 18.73 -1.81 -3.36
N VAL A 14 17.99 -0.69 -3.46
CA VAL A 14 18.11 0.26 -4.58
C VAL A 14 19.51 0.88 -4.62
N CYS A 15 20.02 1.33 -3.47
CA CYS A 15 21.33 1.96 -3.41
C CYS A 15 22.47 0.99 -3.69
N GLU A 16 22.33 -0.28 -3.30
CA GLU A 16 23.27 -1.35 -3.64
C GLU A 16 23.32 -1.60 -5.15
N VAL A 17 22.16 -1.73 -5.81
CA VAL A 17 22.07 -1.90 -7.27
C VAL A 17 22.67 -0.71 -8.01
N MET A 18 22.41 0.50 -7.52
CA MET A 18 22.91 1.73 -8.14
C MET A 18 24.37 2.06 -7.77
N SER A 19 24.98 1.31 -6.85
CA SER A 19 26.31 1.59 -6.31
C SER A 19 26.48 3.03 -5.79
N VAL A 20 25.42 3.56 -5.17
CA VAL A 20 25.39 4.92 -4.60
C VAL A 20 25.33 4.86 -3.09
N SER A 21 25.97 5.83 -2.43
CA SER A 21 25.83 6.05 -0.98
C SER A 21 24.98 7.30 -0.76
N PRO A 22 23.67 7.16 -0.50
CA PRO A 22 22.80 8.31 -0.28
C PRO A 22 23.14 8.99 1.05
N THR A 23 22.91 10.31 1.12
CA THR A 23 22.83 11.00 2.41
C THR A 23 21.58 10.56 3.18
N ASP A 24 21.52 10.83 4.48
CA ASP A 24 20.35 10.51 5.31
C ASP A 24 19.05 11.14 4.76
N GLU A 25 19.14 12.36 4.24
CA GLU A 25 18.00 13.05 3.61
C GLU A 25 17.59 12.40 2.29
N GLN A 26 18.54 11.93 1.48
CA GLN A 26 18.24 11.19 0.25
C GLN A 26 17.62 9.83 0.57
N ALA A 27 18.18 9.10 1.54
CA ALA A 27 17.66 7.81 1.98
C ALA A 27 16.23 7.95 2.52
N LYS A 28 15.95 9.00 3.31
CA LYS A 28 14.60 9.32 3.77
C LYS A 28 13.66 9.64 2.61
N GLY A 29 14.07 10.50 1.68
CA GLY A 29 13.25 10.86 0.53
C GLY A 29 12.89 9.65 -0.34
N VAL A 30 13.84 8.74 -0.56
CA VAL A 30 13.58 7.49 -1.30
C VAL A 30 12.63 6.58 -0.51
N ALA A 31 12.82 6.44 0.80
CA ALA A 31 11.90 5.66 1.65
C ALA A 31 10.46 6.21 1.59
N ASP A 32 10.29 7.54 1.63
CA ASP A 32 8.98 8.19 1.57
C ASP A 32 8.31 7.97 0.19
N VAL A 33 9.07 8.01 -0.90
CA VAL A 33 8.57 7.70 -2.26
C VAL A 33 8.13 6.24 -2.37
N ILE A 34 8.91 5.31 -1.82
CA ILE A 34 8.57 3.88 -1.81
C ILE A 34 7.31 3.65 -0.98
N GLU A 35 7.21 4.28 0.19
CA GLU A 35 6.03 4.21 1.06
C GLU A 35 4.78 4.66 0.31
N GLN A 36 4.82 5.84 -0.31
CA GLN A 36 3.70 6.39 -1.08
C GLN A 36 3.33 5.50 -2.26
N THR A 37 4.31 4.96 -2.99
CA THR A 37 4.07 4.05 -4.12
C THR A 37 3.33 2.79 -3.69
N ILE A 38 3.68 2.23 -2.52
CA ILE A 38 3.00 1.04 -1.98
C ILE A 38 1.57 1.38 -1.57
N ILE A 39 1.36 2.54 -0.92
CA ILE A 39 0.01 3.02 -0.56
C ILE A 39 -0.86 3.16 -1.80
N ASP A 40 -0.34 3.80 -2.86
CA ASP A 40 -1.07 3.99 -4.12
C ASP A 40 -1.44 2.66 -4.78
N ALA A 41 -0.51 1.69 -4.79
CA ALA A 41 -0.77 0.35 -5.31
C ALA A 41 -1.86 -0.40 -4.52
N ILE A 42 -1.86 -0.27 -3.18
CA ILE A 42 -2.90 -0.86 -2.32
C ILE A 42 -4.27 -0.22 -2.61
N LEU A 43 -4.32 1.11 -2.75
CA LEU A 43 -5.55 1.84 -3.06
C LEU A 43 -6.13 1.42 -4.42
N GLU A 44 -5.29 1.31 -5.45
CA GLU A 44 -5.73 0.89 -6.78
C GLU A 44 -6.23 -0.57 -6.78
N THR A 45 -5.50 -1.48 -6.13
CA THR A 45 -5.92 -2.89 -5.99
C THR A 45 -7.24 -3.02 -5.22
N THR A 46 -7.42 -2.18 -4.20
CA THR A 46 -8.66 -2.09 -3.41
C THR A 46 -9.83 -1.64 -4.30
N ARG A 47 -9.62 -0.63 -5.14
CA ARG A 47 -10.61 -0.14 -6.10
C ARG A 47 -11.03 -1.22 -7.09
N GLN A 48 -10.06 -1.94 -7.66
CA GLN A 48 -10.30 -3.04 -8.59
C GLN A 48 -11.05 -4.20 -7.93
N SER A 49 -10.67 -4.56 -6.70
CA SER A 49 -11.33 -5.63 -5.93
C SER A 49 -12.78 -5.29 -5.61
N ARG A 50 -13.08 -4.03 -5.27
CA ARG A 50 -14.46 -3.55 -5.06
C ARG A 50 -15.26 -3.60 -6.37
N ALA A 51 -14.67 -3.18 -7.49
CA ALA A 51 -15.33 -3.26 -8.79
C ALA A 51 -15.67 -4.71 -9.18
N ALA A 52 -14.74 -5.64 -8.91
CA ALA A 52 -14.97 -7.07 -9.13
C ALA A 52 -16.09 -7.62 -8.23
N ALA A 53 -16.14 -7.23 -6.95
CA ALA A 53 -17.23 -7.62 -6.05
C ALA A 53 -18.60 -7.17 -6.56
N VAL A 54 -18.70 -5.94 -7.09
CA VAL A 54 -19.94 -5.42 -7.70
C VAL A 54 -20.32 -6.18 -8.96
N GLN A 55 -19.35 -6.54 -9.82
CA GLN A 55 -19.62 -7.31 -11.04
C GLN A 55 -20.05 -8.74 -10.74
N CYS A 56 -19.36 -9.44 -9.83
CA CYS A 56 -19.63 -10.85 -9.54
C CYS A 56 -20.91 -11.07 -8.74
N CYS A 57 -21.26 -10.13 -7.85
CA CYS A 57 -22.45 -10.22 -7.00
C CYS A 57 -23.59 -9.32 -7.51
N SER A 58 -23.64 -9.01 -8.82
CA SER A 58 -24.61 -8.04 -9.37
C SER A 58 -26.07 -8.41 -9.14
N ALA A 59 -26.39 -9.71 -8.96
CA ALA A 59 -27.73 -10.20 -8.64
C ALA A 59 -28.10 -10.03 -7.15
N ASP A 60 -27.11 -9.82 -6.28
CA ASP A 60 -27.26 -9.59 -4.84
C ASP A 60 -26.48 -8.33 -4.42
N ALA A 61 -27.12 -7.18 -4.65
CA ALA A 61 -26.53 -5.87 -4.42
C ALA A 61 -26.12 -5.65 -2.95
N ASP A 62 -26.85 -6.20 -1.98
CA ASP A 62 -26.50 -6.05 -0.57
C ASP A 62 -25.22 -6.82 -0.23
N MET A 63 -25.10 -8.05 -0.75
CA MET A 63 -23.87 -8.83 -0.62
C MET A 63 -22.67 -8.15 -1.30
N ALA A 64 -22.86 -7.62 -2.51
CA ALA A 64 -21.83 -6.85 -3.21
C ALA A 64 -21.35 -5.62 -2.41
N HIS A 65 -22.29 -4.88 -1.81
CA HIS A 65 -21.98 -3.74 -0.96
C HIS A 65 -21.26 -4.13 0.33
N LYS A 66 -21.67 -5.24 0.97
CA LYS A 66 -21.01 -5.74 2.18
C LYS A 66 -19.55 -6.12 1.91
N ILE A 67 -19.30 -6.92 0.87
CA ILE A 67 -17.93 -7.32 0.47
C ILE A 67 -17.10 -6.08 0.13
N SER A 68 -17.66 -5.12 -0.61
CA SER A 68 -16.95 -3.89 -0.95
C SER A 68 -16.55 -3.05 0.27
N ARG A 69 -17.39 -3.00 1.30
CA ARG A 69 -17.09 -2.32 2.58
C ARG A 69 -16.00 -3.03 3.36
N GLU A 70 -16.03 -4.36 3.41
CA GLU A 70 -15.02 -5.17 4.11
C GLU A 70 -13.63 -5.01 3.46
N ILE A 71 -13.56 -5.01 2.12
CA ILE A 71 -12.31 -4.75 1.38
C ILE A 71 -11.77 -3.34 1.71
N GLU A 72 -12.63 -2.33 1.70
CA GLU A 72 -12.24 -0.95 2.02
C GLU A 72 -11.75 -0.80 3.46
N GLN A 73 -12.45 -1.41 4.42
CA GLN A 73 -12.06 -1.39 5.83
C GLN A 73 -10.71 -2.09 6.06
N SER A 74 -10.50 -3.24 5.43
CA SER A 74 -9.22 -3.97 5.51
C SER A 74 -8.06 -3.16 4.95
N SER A 75 -8.26 -2.53 3.78
CA SER A 75 -7.26 -1.66 3.15
C SER A 75 -6.91 -0.45 4.01
N ARG A 76 -7.92 0.22 4.60
CA ARG A 76 -7.70 1.33 5.52
C ARG A 76 -6.95 0.91 6.79
N ALA A 77 -7.29 -0.24 7.36
CA ALA A 77 -6.59 -0.78 8.52
C ALA A 77 -5.13 -1.14 8.18
N LEU A 78 -4.90 -1.70 6.99
CA LEU A 78 -3.55 -1.99 6.50
C LEU A 78 -2.74 -0.71 6.34
N ILE A 79 -3.25 0.28 5.61
CA ILE A 79 -2.56 1.58 5.42
C ILE A 79 -2.31 2.25 6.78
N ALA A 80 -3.31 2.28 7.68
CA ALA A 80 -3.14 2.85 9.01
C ALA A 80 -2.04 2.13 9.80
N ASN A 81 -2.03 0.80 9.86
CA ASN A 81 -1.00 0.02 10.56
C ASN A 81 0.39 0.19 9.93
N LEU A 82 0.44 0.41 8.62
CA LEU A 82 1.65 0.64 7.85
C LEU A 82 2.19 2.07 8.07
N SER A 83 1.32 3.05 8.26
CA SER A 83 1.69 4.46 8.46
C SER A 83 1.75 4.91 9.93
N SER A 84 1.18 4.17 10.88
CA SER A 84 1.07 4.56 12.30
C SER A 84 2.33 4.36 13.13
N LEU A 85 3.45 3.98 12.53
CA LEU A 85 4.76 3.87 13.19
C LEU A 85 5.71 5.01 12.81
N ARG A 86 5.16 6.14 12.34
CA ARG A 86 5.89 7.39 12.13
C ARG A 86 6.26 8.09 13.43
#